data_AF-A0A812UN28-F1
#
_entry.id   AF-A0A812UN28-F1
#
_cell.length_a   1.000
_cell.length_b   1.000
_cell.length_c   1.000
_cell.angle_alpha   90.00
_cell.angle_beta   90.00
_cell.angle_gamma   90.00
#
_symmetry.space_group_name_H-M   'P 1'
#
loop_
_entity.id
_entity.type
_entity.pdbx_description
1 polymer ?
#
loop_
_entity_poly.entity_id
_entity_poly.type
_entity_poly.pdbx_seq_one_letter_code
_entity_poly.pdbx_strand_id
1 'polypeptide(L)'
;TWSGGLPGGLPGGEAQSMQQELRLRQTWGPGSVLEVFSSSLGGWSVGVVTKVTKDDKVVVQFTNEAQEPLMKVLPRSDVQLATLGCNTQSLPPHFRSVPSQSRPGQVSYLDSAHNCRYSTPESAWRQHFQDLLAKWQASGEKLWNG
;
A
#
# COMPACT_ATOMS: atom_id res chain seq x y z
N THR A 1 -8.17 21.77 -53.04
CA THR A 1 -7.26 22.30 -52.01
C THR A 1 -7.97 22.20 -50.68
N TRP A 2 -7.60 21.21 -49.86
CA TRP A 2 -8.19 20.96 -48.54
C TRP A 2 -7.04 20.94 -47.54
N SER A 3 -7.11 21.85 -46.57
CA SER A 3 -6.20 21.97 -45.44
C SER A 3 -6.88 21.39 -44.21
N GLY A 4 -6.25 20.43 -43.56
CA GLY A 4 -6.61 19.93 -42.22
C GLY A 4 -5.52 18.96 -41.83
N GLY A 5 -4.67 19.22 -40.85
CA GLY A 5 -4.90 19.84 -39.55
C GLY A 5 -4.34 18.82 -38.56
N LEU A 6 -3.11 19.03 -38.10
CA LEU A 6 -2.40 18.11 -37.20
C LEU A 6 -3.17 17.97 -35.87
N PRO A 7 -3.42 16.76 -35.35
CA PRO A 7 -3.78 16.60 -33.95
C PRO A 7 -2.49 16.64 -33.12
N GLY A 8 -2.11 17.83 -32.67
CA GLY A 8 -1.19 18.01 -31.56
C GLY A 8 -1.86 17.56 -30.27
N GLY A 9 -1.58 16.33 -29.84
CA GLY A 9 -1.89 15.85 -28.49
C GLY A 9 -1.01 16.57 -27.48
N LEU A 10 -1.63 17.29 -26.55
CA LEU A 10 -0.95 18.04 -25.48
C LEU A 10 -0.25 17.08 -24.48
N PRO A 11 1.04 17.28 -24.14
CA PRO A 11 1.77 16.46 -23.16
C PRO A 11 1.56 16.88 -21.69
N GLY A 12 0.39 17.46 -21.35
CA GLY A 12 0.19 18.16 -20.06
C GLY A 12 -0.36 17.32 -18.89
N GLY A 13 -1.09 16.23 -19.17
CA GLY A 13 -1.80 15.46 -18.13
C GLY A 13 -0.91 14.49 -17.34
N GLU A 14 0.04 13.84 -18.01
CA GLU A 14 0.90 12.81 -17.40
C GLU A 14 1.99 13.40 -16.49
N ALA A 15 2.51 14.58 -16.85
CA ALA A 15 3.52 15.26 -16.03
C ALA A 15 2.95 15.75 -14.69
N GLN A 16 1.67 16.18 -14.67
CA GLN A 16 1.01 16.63 -13.45
C GLN A 16 0.70 15.47 -12.50
N SER A 17 0.28 14.31 -13.02
CA SER A 17 0.04 13.12 -12.19
C SER A 17 1.33 12.60 -11.55
N MET A 18 2.43 12.58 -12.29
CA MET A 18 3.73 12.13 -11.80
C MET A 18 4.28 13.05 -10.70
N GLN A 19 4.14 14.37 -10.83
CA GLN A 19 4.55 15.30 -9.77
C GLN A 19 3.71 15.15 -8.51
N GLN A 20 2.40 14.92 -8.65
CA GLN A 20 1.52 14.68 -7.51
C GLN A 20 1.86 13.37 -6.82
N GLU A 21 2.15 12.31 -7.58
CA GLU A 21 2.59 11.03 -7.07
C GLU A 21 3.91 11.14 -6.29
N LEU A 22 4.90 11.85 -6.84
CA LEU A 22 6.17 12.10 -6.14
C LEU A 22 5.96 12.83 -4.80
N ARG A 23 5.04 13.82 -4.76
CA ARG A 23 4.69 14.49 -3.49
C ARG A 23 4.01 13.54 -2.50
N LEU A 24 3.14 12.64 -2.97
CA LEU A 24 2.53 11.63 -2.11
C LEU A 24 3.57 10.65 -1.57
N ARG A 25 4.53 10.22 -2.40
CA ARG A 25 5.62 9.34 -1.98
C ARG A 25 6.50 9.97 -0.90
N GLN A 26 6.65 11.30 -0.91
CA GLN A 26 7.38 12.04 0.12
C GLN A 26 6.68 12.05 1.48
N THR A 27 5.36 11.81 1.54
CA THR A 27 4.64 11.71 2.82
C THR A 27 4.71 10.33 3.44
N TRP A 28 5.27 9.32 2.74
CA TRP A 28 5.38 7.95 3.25
C TRP A 28 6.34 7.86 4.44
N GLY A 29 5.78 7.59 5.61
CA GLY A 29 6.49 7.40 6.87
C GLY A 29 6.16 6.04 7.50
N PRO A 30 6.74 5.74 8.68
CA PRO A 30 6.36 4.53 9.42
C PRO A 30 4.85 4.47 9.65
N GLY A 31 4.22 3.34 9.31
CA GLY A 31 2.77 3.12 9.36
C GLY A 31 2.01 3.50 8.07
N SER A 32 2.67 4.07 7.06
CA SER A 32 2.09 4.27 5.73
C SER A 32 1.88 2.92 5.04
N VAL A 33 0.71 2.72 4.43
CA VAL A 33 0.39 1.51 3.66
C VAL A 33 0.58 1.82 2.18
N LEU A 34 1.26 0.93 1.47
CA LEU A 34 1.58 1.08 0.05
C LEU A 34 1.61 -0.28 -0.64
N GLU A 35 1.78 -0.28 -1.95
CA GLU A 35 1.97 -1.48 -2.75
C GLU A 35 3.44 -1.63 -3.11
N VAL A 36 3.96 -2.84 -3.00
CA VAL A 36 5.33 -3.20 -3.38
C VAL A 36 5.30 -4.31 -4.41
N PHE A 37 5.99 -4.12 -5.53
CA PHE A 37 6.19 -5.17 -6.51
C PHE A 37 7.28 -6.13 -6.02
N SER A 38 6.93 -7.41 -5.95
CA SER A 38 7.86 -8.47 -5.57
C SER A 38 8.03 -9.44 -6.73
N SER A 39 9.22 -9.44 -7.34
CA SER A 39 9.54 -10.38 -8.41
C SER A 39 9.49 -11.83 -7.95
N SER A 40 9.81 -12.11 -6.67
CA SER A 40 9.74 -13.46 -6.11
C SER A 40 8.31 -13.94 -5.89
N LEU A 41 7.35 -13.02 -5.71
CA LEU A 41 5.92 -13.34 -5.66
C LEU A 41 5.21 -13.17 -7.02
N GLY A 42 5.94 -12.72 -8.05
CA GLY A 42 5.41 -12.51 -9.39
C GLY A 42 4.36 -11.40 -9.49
N GLY A 43 4.28 -10.46 -8.53
CA GLY A 43 3.20 -9.47 -8.53
C GLY A 43 3.32 -8.36 -7.47
N TRP A 44 2.30 -7.50 -7.44
CA TRP A 44 2.14 -6.45 -6.45
C TRP A 44 1.54 -7.01 -5.17
N SER A 45 2.11 -6.64 -4.03
CA SER A 45 1.63 -7.00 -2.71
C SER A 45 1.45 -5.75 -1.87
N VAL A 46 0.46 -5.73 -0.98
CA VAL A 46 0.29 -4.62 -0.05
C VAL A 46 1.31 -4.77 1.07
N GLY A 47 1.94 -3.67 1.46
CA GLY A 47 2.92 -3.61 2.53
C GLY A 47 2.77 -2.35 3.37
N VAL A 48 3.42 -2.37 4.53
CA VAL A 48 3.50 -1.24 5.45
C VAL A 48 4.94 -0.75 5.52
N VAL A 49 5.14 0.57 5.50
CA VAL A 49 6.43 1.17 5.79
C VAL A 49 6.69 1.01 7.29
N THR A 50 7.76 0.33 7.67
CA THR A 50 8.15 0.18 9.08
C THR A 50 9.21 1.19 9.48
N LYS A 51 10.04 1.62 8.54
CA LYS A 51 11.13 2.57 8.77
C LYS A 51 11.43 3.39 7.52
N VAL A 52 11.87 4.62 7.72
CA VAL A 52 12.50 5.44 6.66
C VAL A 52 13.95 5.65 7.06
N THR A 53 14.86 5.34 6.14
CA THR A 53 16.30 5.51 6.33
C THR A 53 16.70 6.97 6.08
N LYS A 54 17.91 7.37 6.51
CA LYS A 54 18.44 8.72 6.26
C LYS A 54 18.65 9.01 4.77
N ASP A 55 18.81 7.97 3.95
CA ASP A 55 19.04 8.06 2.50
C ASP A 55 17.74 8.06 1.67
N ASP A 56 16.62 8.48 2.28
CA ASP A 56 15.29 8.52 1.64
C ASP A 56 14.78 7.17 1.09
N LYS A 57 15.27 6.06 1.66
CA LYS A 57 14.75 4.71 1.39
C LYS A 57 13.73 4.30 2.43
N VAL A 58 12.64 3.69 1.98
CA VAL A 58 11.62 3.09 2.83
C VAL A 58 11.91 1.61 3.03
N VAL A 59 11.77 1.16 4.27
CA VAL A 59 11.74 -0.25 4.63
C VAL A 59 10.27 -0.65 4.68
N VAL A 60 9.86 -1.49 3.75
CA VAL A 60 8.49 -1.97 3.60
C VAL A 60 8.43 -3.41 4.05
N GLN A 61 7.53 -3.72 4.96
CA GLN A 61 7.23 -5.08 5.39
C GLN A 61 5.88 -5.51 4.81
N PHE A 62 5.84 -6.70 4.24
CA PHE A 62 4.67 -7.28 3.57
C PHE A 62 4.66 -8.79 3.82
N THR A 63 3.67 -9.49 3.28
CA THR A 63 3.55 -10.95 3.46
C THR A 63 3.40 -11.66 2.13
N ASN A 64 3.84 -12.93 2.08
CA ASN A 64 3.48 -13.84 1.00
C ASN A 64 2.09 -14.45 1.22
N GLU A 65 1.68 -15.36 0.34
CA GLU A 65 0.41 -16.10 0.47
C GLU A 65 0.33 -16.94 1.75
N ALA A 66 1.48 -17.38 2.28
CA ALA A 66 1.59 -18.13 3.54
C ALA A 66 1.61 -17.24 4.80
N GLN A 67 1.38 -15.92 4.65
CA GLN A 67 1.45 -14.92 5.73
C GLN A 67 2.82 -14.80 6.41
N GLU A 68 3.89 -15.22 5.74
CA GLU A 68 5.25 -15.09 6.25
C GLU A 68 5.76 -13.64 6.05
N PRO A 69 6.44 -13.06 7.06
CA PRO A 69 6.98 -11.71 6.95
C PRO A 69 8.08 -11.64 5.89
N LEU A 70 7.90 -10.76 4.93
CA LEU A 70 8.90 -10.36 3.95
C LEU A 70 9.21 -8.87 4.12
N MET A 71 10.44 -8.48 3.81
CA MET A 71 10.85 -7.09 3.85
C MET A 71 11.60 -6.68 2.58
N LYS A 72 11.47 -5.42 2.21
CA LYS A 72 12.21 -4.81 1.10
C LYS A 72 12.63 -3.41 1.47
N VAL A 73 13.83 -3.02 1.04
CA VAL A 73 14.35 -1.67 1.22
C VAL A 73 14.49 -1.04 -0.15
N LEU A 74 13.71 0.01 -0.40
CA LEU A 74 13.62 0.65 -1.72
C LEU A 74 13.67 2.17 -1.58
N PRO A 75 14.27 2.89 -2.54
CA PRO A 75 14.08 4.33 -2.66
C PRO A 75 12.59 4.70 -2.75
N ARG A 76 12.16 5.82 -2.15
CA ARG A 76 10.75 6.27 -2.26
C ARG A 76 10.29 6.49 -3.71
N SER A 77 11.22 6.87 -4.58
CA SER A 77 10.99 7.08 -6.02
C SER A 77 10.99 5.79 -6.84
N ASP A 78 11.21 4.63 -6.23
CA ASP A 78 11.32 3.37 -6.95
C ASP A 78 10.00 2.98 -7.62
N VAL A 79 10.07 2.54 -8.87
CA VAL A 79 8.90 2.12 -9.67
C VAL A 79 8.24 0.85 -9.10
N GLN A 80 8.94 0.09 -8.27
CA GLN A 80 8.43 -1.07 -7.56
C GLN A 80 7.63 -0.71 -6.31
N LEU A 81 7.40 0.59 -6.06
CA LEU A 81 6.48 1.09 -5.05
C LEU A 81 5.34 1.84 -5.74
N ALA A 82 4.13 1.70 -5.23
CA ALA A 82 2.96 2.43 -5.66
C ALA A 82 2.05 2.77 -4.48
N THR A 83 1.20 3.78 -4.63
CA THR A 83 0.14 4.06 -3.64
C THR A 83 -0.89 2.93 -3.62
N LEU A 84 -1.45 2.67 -2.43
CA LEU A 84 -2.49 1.65 -2.27
C LEU A 84 -3.67 1.90 -3.22
N GLY A 85 -4.10 0.87 -3.95
CA GLY A 85 -5.22 0.93 -4.88
C GLY A 85 -4.80 1.14 -6.34
N CYS A 86 -3.51 1.33 -6.63
CA CYS A 86 -3.02 1.52 -8.00
C CYS A 86 -2.96 0.21 -8.78
N ASN A 87 -2.46 -0.85 -8.18
CA ASN A 87 -2.24 -2.14 -8.84
C ASN A 87 -3.02 -3.28 -8.17
N THR A 88 -3.46 -3.12 -6.92
CA THR A 88 -4.27 -4.12 -6.24
C THR A 88 -5.46 -3.49 -5.51
N GLN A 89 -6.58 -4.22 -5.54
CA GLN A 89 -7.78 -3.92 -4.74
C GLN A 89 -7.99 -4.98 -3.64
N SER A 90 -6.91 -5.70 -3.27
CA SER A 90 -6.98 -6.74 -2.26
C SER A 90 -7.31 -6.18 -0.89
N LEU A 91 -8.06 -6.96 -0.13
CA LEU A 91 -8.35 -6.71 1.27
C LEU A 91 -7.43 -7.55 2.15
N PRO A 92 -7.16 -7.09 3.38
CA PRO A 92 -6.43 -7.91 4.33
C PRO A 92 -7.18 -9.23 4.62
N PRO A 93 -6.48 -10.28 5.04
CA PRO A 93 -7.10 -11.51 5.53
C PRO A 93 -8.18 -11.23 6.59
N HIS A 94 -9.33 -11.91 6.49
CA HIS A 94 -10.51 -11.77 7.35
C HIS A 94 -11.33 -10.48 7.22
N PHE A 95 -10.94 -9.59 6.29
CA PHE A 95 -11.74 -8.43 5.95
C PHE A 95 -12.72 -8.74 4.83
N ARG A 96 -13.92 -8.15 4.92
CA ARG A 96 -14.90 -8.14 3.84
C ARG A 96 -15.50 -6.76 3.64
N SER A 97 -15.78 -6.41 2.40
CA SER A 97 -16.58 -5.22 2.09
C SER A 97 -18.05 -5.50 2.46
N VAL A 98 -18.64 -4.58 3.21
CA VAL A 98 -20.06 -4.61 3.59
C VAL A 98 -20.72 -3.31 3.13
N PRO A 99 -21.92 -3.37 2.54
CA PRO A 99 -22.66 -2.15 2.22
C PRO A 99 -23.02 -1.43 3.52
N SER A 100 -22.87 -0.10 3.52
CA SER A 100 -23.24 0.73 4.65
C SER A 100 -24.77 0.78 4.78
N GLN A 101 -25.29 0.36 5.94
CA GLN A 101 -26.72 0.44 6.23
C GLN A 101 -27.19 1.88 6.46
N SER A 102 -26.31 2.77 6.90
CA SER A 102 -26.66 4.16 7.24
C SER A 102 -26.45 5.14 6.09
N ARG A 103 -25.69 4.76 5.06
CA ARG A 103 -25.36 5.63 3.91
C ARG A 103 -25.47 4.83 2.61
N PRO A 104 -26.64 4.86 1.95
CA PRO A 104 -26.83 4.19 0.67
C PRO A 104 -25.74 4.59 -0.33
N GLY A 105 -25.10 3.58 -0.94
CA GLY A 105 -23.99 3.77 -1.91
C GLY A 105 -22.59 3.82 -1.31
N GLN A 106 -22.42 3.78 0.01
CA GLN A 106 -21.10 3.66 0.64
C GLN A 106 -20.79 2.21 1.05
N VAL A 107 -19.53 1.81 0.93
CA VAL A 107 -19.02 0.54 1.45
C VAL A 107 -18.19 0.78 2.70
N SER A 108 -18.18 -0.18 3.62
CA SER A 108 -17.29 -0.22 4.77
C SER A 108 -16.56 -1.55 4.79
N TYR A 109 -15.42 -1.61 5.44
CA TYR A 109 -14.61 -2.82 5.53
C TYR A 109 -14.73 -3.38 6.95
N LEU A 110 -15.34 -4.56 7.07
CA LEU A 110 -15.51 -5.23 8.36
C LEU A 110 -14.36 -6.21 8.56
N ASP A 111 -13.63 -6.04 9.66
CA ASP A 111 -12.70 -7.02 10.19
C ASP A 111 -13.48 -8.08 10.97
N SER A 112 -13.45 -9.33 10.51
CA SER A 112 -14.13 -10.43 11.19
C SER A 112 -13.39 -10.91 12.45
N ALA A 113 -12.09 -10.62 12.59
CA ALA A 113 -11.29 -11.02 13.74
C ALA A 113 -11.54 -10.13 14.96
N HIS A 114 -11.61 -8.81 14.76
CA HIS A 114 -11.83 -7.83 15.84
C HIS A 114 -13.26 -7.26 15.89
N ASN A 115 -14.11 -7.62 14.91
CA ASN A 115 -15.46 -7.08 14.74
C ASN A 115 -15.47 -5.54 14.59
N CYS A 116 -14.41 -4.98 14.00
CA CYS A 116 -14.20 -3.55 13.78
C CYS A 116 -14.56 -3.15 12.35
N ARG A 117 -15.08 -1.93 12.17
CA ARG A 117 -15.40 -1.38 10.84
C ARG A 117 -14.47 -0.23 10.47
N TYR A 118 -14.00 -0.26 9.23
CA TYR A 118 -13.13 0.76 8.66
C TYR A 118 -13.80 1.43 7.47
N SER A 119 -13.60 2.74 7.34
CA SER A 119 -14.16 3.53 6.24
C SER A 119 -13.34 3.43 4.95
N THR A 120 -12.05 3.05 5.04
CA THR A 120 -11.14 2.95 3.90
C THR A 120 -10.34 1.64 3.94
N PRO A 121 -9.91 1.10 2.78
CA PRO A 121 -9.08 -0.10 2.73
C PRO A 121 -7.70 0.15 3.35
N GLU A 122 -7.19 1.38 3.28
CA GLU A 122 -5.92 1.76 3.90
C GLU A 122 -5.95 1.58 5.42
N SER A 123 -7.03 2.01 6.08
CA SER A 123 -7.18 1.82 7.53
C SER A 123 -7.31 0.35 7.92
N ALA A 124 -7.99 -0.45 7.10
CA ALA A 124 -8.09 -1.90 7.28
C ALA A 124 -6.69 -2.57 7.20
N TRP A 125 -5.92 -2.27 6.17
CA TRP A 125 -4.55 -2.77 6.02
C TRP A 125 -3.62 -2.29 7.13
N ARG A 126 -3.74 -1.04 7.56
CA ARG A 126 -2.95 -0.52 8.67
C ARG A 126 -3.18 -1.32 9.95
N GLN A 127 -4.44 -1.60 10.30
CA GLN A 127 -4.74 -2.42 11.46
C GLN A 127 -4.14 -3.82 11.31
N HIS A 128 -4.39 -4.48 10.19
CA HIS A 128 -3.90 -5.83 9.95
C HIS A 128 -2.38 -5.94 10.12
N PHE A 129 -1.63 -4.96 9.58
CA PHE A 129 -0.18 -4.92 9.75
C PHE A 129 0.25 -4.58 11.17
N GLN A 130 -0.48 -3.74 11.91
CA GLN A 130 -0.18 -3.52 13.33
C GLN A 130 -0.27 -4.82 14.13
N ASP A 131 -1.31 -5.62 13.89
CA ASP A 131 -1.48 -6.90 14.57
C ASP A 131 -0.41 -7.91 14.15
N LEU A 132 -0.05 -7.97 12.87
CA LEU A 132 1.03 -8.82 12.36
C LEU A 132 2.40 -8.41 12.94
N LEU A 133 2.73 -7.12 12.94
CA LEU A 133 3.98 -6.61 13.49
C LEU A 133 4.10 -6.93 14.98
N ALA A 134 3.01 -6.73 15.74
CA ALA A 134 2.96 -7.09 17.16
C ALA A 134 3.14 -8.60 17.36
N LYS A 135 2.49 -9.43 16.53
CA LYS A 135 2.67 -10.89 16.55
C LYS A 135 4.10 -11.29 16.23
N TRP A 136 4.74 -10.68 15.23
CA TRP A 136 6.12 -10.99 14.86
C TRP A 136 7.12 -10.56 15.92
N GLN A 137 6.88 -9.42 16.58
CA GLN A 137 7.68 -8.99 17.73
C GLN A 137 7.53 -9.96 18.90
N ALA A 138 6.31 -10.41 19.19
CA ALA A 138 6.04 -11.38 20.26
C ALA A 138 6.59 -12.79 19.92
N SER A 139 6.50 -13.23 18.67
CA SER A 139 7.10 -14.50 18.23
C SER A 139 8.63 -14.41 18.11
N GLY A 140 9.15 -13.19 17.96
CA GLY A 140 10.57 -12.85 17.90
C GLY A 140 11.23 -12.71 19.28
N GLU A 141 10.57 -13.14 20.36
CA GLU A 141 11.15 -13.27 21.70
C GLU A 141 12.15 -14.44 21.78
N LYS A 142 13.13 -14.41 20.88
CA LYS A 142 14.49 -14.91 20.98
C LYS A 142 15.23 -14.47 19.72
N LEU A 143 16.41 -13.89 19.90
CA LEU A 143 17.42 -13.54 18.88
C LEU A 143 17.49 -12.09 18.40
N TRP A 144 17.42 -11.08 19.27
CA TRP A 144 18.21 -9.84 19.09
C TRP A 144 18.57 -9.23 20.45
N ASN A 145 19.43 -9.93 21.20
CA ASN A 145 20.40 -9.30 22.10
C ASN A 145 21.77 -9.61 21.50
N GLY A 146 22.33 -8.66 20.76
CA GLY A 146 23.64 -8.73 20.14
C GLY A 146 24.12 -7.33 19.86
#